data_AF-A0A7I9XWI8-F1
#
_entry.id   AF-A0A7I9XWI8-F1
#
_cell.length_a   1.000
_cell.length_b   1.000
_cell.length_c   1.000
_cell.angle_alpha   90.00
_cell.angle_beta   90.00
_cell.angle_gamma   90.00
#
_symmetry.space_group_name_H-M   'P 1'
#
loop_
_entity.id
_entity.type
_entity.pdbx_description
1 polymer ?
#
loop_
_entity_poly.entity_id
_entity_poly.type
_entity_poly.pdbx_seq_one_letter_code
_entity_poly.pdbx_strand_id
1 'polypeptide(L)'
;MTSQILTRQDCAAVLPNAVSTGIQYASLDFPPNQGWTNYNGLQILAYFTTVFIAAPLAFITGLLQAPAIAARFGFGRGIFNRQVARTIHFAVLVWMVFFIIVHTVMVFTTGLVANLNHIVLGKNTQSYWALLIYGVAMVIITGLWLIASPMTLRYPAVVQIVGRCMVGWVKSLMEWSHPNATYSEKDISPYLWPNGTIPTSEHYRKLQASNWKDYSLRIAGLVENPINLSYDELRALPKHETVTQHYCIQGWSGIAKWGGVRMADILDIVRPLPSARWVVFYSLAEGAGGAEEGRYYDCHQIGHMREPTCLLAYEMNGKPLNVSHGAPLRLRNERELGFKQVKWIEGIEFVESFAQLGYGQGGYNEDHEFYGYRMPI
;
A
#
# COMPACT_ATOMS: atom_id res chain seq x y z
N MET A 1 40.23 -17.61 -45.29
CA MET A 1 39.17 -16.61 -45.51
C MET A 1 37.81 -17.29 -45.36
N THR A 2 37.23 -17.26 -44.17
CA THR A 2 35.80 -17.58 -44.00
C THR A 2 35.25 -16.71 -42.87
N SER A 3 35.27 -15.40 -43.15
CA SER A 3 34.36 -14.45 -42.55
C SER A 3 32.97 -14.77 -43.12
N GLN A 4 32.24 -15.67 -42.48
CA GLN A 4 30.77 -15.67 -42.51
C GLN A 4 30.33 -14.90 -41.26
N ILE A 5 30.37 -13.58 -41.36
CA ILE A 5 29.15 -12.77 -41.43
C ILE A 5 28.18 -13.19 -40.31
N LEU A 6 28.23 -12.43 -39.22
CA LEU A 6 27.07 -12.10 -38.39
C LEU A 6 25.96 -11.57 -39.32
N THR A 7 25.31 -12.48 -40.05
CA THR A 7 24.23 -12.17 -40.96
C THR A 7 23.00 -12.11 -40.09
N ARG A 8 22.36 -10.93 -40.05
CA ARG A 8 20.94 -10.73 -39.74
C ARG A 8 20.22 -12.08 -39.60
N GLN A 9 19.97 -12.54 -38.38
CA GLN A 9 18.70 -13.24 -38.19
C GLN A 9 17.67 -12.24 -38.67
N ASP A 10 17.02 -12.52 -39.81
CA ASP A 10 15.95 -11.67 -40.30
C ASP A 10 14.98 -11.54 -39.14
N CYS A 11 14.87 -10.34 -38.55
CA CYS A 11 13.96 -10.12 -37.42
C CYS A 11 12.54 -10.58 -37.77
N ALA A 12 12.20 -10.54 -39.07
CA ALA A 12 10.96 -11.05 -39.64
C ALA A 12 10.77 -12.57 -39.50
N ALA A 13 11.85 -13.36 -39.41
CA ALA A 13 11.80 -14.82 -39.27
C ALA A 13 11.58 -15.28 -37.82
N VAL A 14 11.76 -14.41 -36.82
CA VAL A 14 11.61 -14.77 -35.39
C VAL A 14 10.19 -15.24 -35.08
N LEU A 15 9.17 -14.53 -35.58
CA LEU A 15 7.77 -14.87 -35.38
C LEU A 15 7.38 -16.22 -36.01
N PRO A 16 7.60 -16.48 -37.32
CA PRO A 16 7.27 -17.78 -37.89
C PRO A 16 8.09 -18.92 -37.27
N ASN A 17 9.36 -18.68 -36.91
CA ASN A 17 10.16 -19.67 -36.19
C ASN A 17 9.62 -19.97 -34.79
N ALA A 18 9.12 -18.96 -34.07
CA ALA A 18 8.50 -19.15 -32.76
C ALA A 18 7.21 -19.96 -32.85
N VAL A 19 6.38 -19.73 -33.87
CA VAL A 19 5.16 -20.52 -34.12
C VAL A 19 5.53 -21.97 -34.42
N SER A 20 6.48 -22.20 -35.35
CA SER A 20 6.95 -23.54 -35.68
C SER A 20 7.50 -24.28 -34.45
N THR A 21 8.34 -23.59 -33.67
CA THR A 21 8.89 -24.11 -32.41
C THR A 21 7.79 -24.42 -31.40
N GLY A 22 6.76 -23.57 -31.29
CA GLY A 22 5.62 -23.80 -30.40
C GLY A 22 4.82 -25.05 -30.78
N ILE A 23 4.63 -25.29 -32.08
CA ILE A 23 3.98 -26.51 -32.59
C ILE A 23 4.81 -27.76 -32.24
N GLN A 24 6.13 -27.70 -32.40
CA GLN A 24 7.04 -28.80 -32.01
C GLN A 24 6.96 -29.14 -30.52
N TYR A 25 6.96 -28.11 -29.65
CA TYR A 25 6.75 -28.32 -28.22
C TYR A 25 5.38 -28.93 -27.91
N ALA A 26 4.33 -28.47 -28.60
CA ALA A 26 2.98 -29.00 -28.43
C ALA A 26 2.85 -30.46 -28.91
N SER A 27 3.67 -30.89 -29.88
CA SER A 27 3.74 -32.27 -30.34
C SER A 27 4.63 -33.18 -29.48
N LEU A 28 5.21 -32.65 -28.38
CA LEU A 28 6.18 -33.34 -27.52
C LEU A 28 7.45 -33.80 -28.27
N ASP A 29 7.72 -33.20 -29.43
CA ASP A 29 8.93 -33.43 -30.21
C ASP A 29 9.89 -32.27 -29.95
N PHE A 30 10.61 -32.37 -28.83
CA PHE A 30 11.40 -31.28 -28.31
C PHE A 30 12.61 -30.99 -29.23
N PRO A 31 12.80 -29.73 -29.67
CA PRO A 31 13.96 -29.38 -30.48
C PRO A 31 15.26 -29.61 -29.70
N PRO A 32 16.37 -29.92 -30.40
CA PRO A 32 17.66 -30.15 -29.75
C PRO A 32 18.08 -28.93 -28.93
N ASN A 33 18.49 -29.16 -27.68
CA ASN A 33 18.90 -28.10 -26.78
C ASN A 33 20.25 -27.50 -27.24
N GLN A 34 20.19 -26.31 -27.84
CA GLN A 34 21.36 -25.51 -28.21
C GLN A 34 21.53 -24.25 -27.35
N GLY A 35 21.00 -24.25 -26.12
CA GLY A 35 20.93 -23.06 -25.26
C GLY A 35 22.28 -22.39 -24.93
N TRP A 36 23.41 -23.03 -25.23
CA TRP A 36 24.75 -22.43 -25.14
C TRP A 36 25.09 -21.48 -26.29
N THR A 37 24.67 -21.82 -27.52
CA THR A 37 25.08 -21.12 -28.74
C THR A 37 23.97 -20.31 -29.38
N ASN A 38 22.72 -20.79 -29.30
CA ASN A 38 21.58 -20.16 -29.96
C ASN A 38 20.29 -20.35 -29.17
N TYR A 39 19.43 -19.32 -29.18
CA TYR A 39 18.05 -19.43 -28.75
C TYR A 39 17.13 -19.64 -29.97
N ASN A 40 16.13 -20.51 -29.82
CA ASN A 40 15.07 -20.63 -30.84
C ASN A 40 14.14 -19.40 -30.80
N GLY A 41 13.30 -19.23 -31.83
CA GLY A 41 12.41 -18.07 -31.94
C GLY A 41 11.48 -17.88 -30.74
N LEU A 42 10.98 -18.98 -30.16
CA LEU A 42 10.07 -18.94 -29.01
C LEU A 42 10.80 -18.46 -27.74
N GLN A 43 12.03 -18.95 -27.50
CA GLN A 43 12.89 -18.52 -26.40
C GLN A 43 13.26 -17.04 -26.52
N ILE A 44 13.64 -16.57 -27.72
CA ILE A 44 13.95 -15.15 -27.96
C ILE A 44 12.75 -14.28 -27.60
N LEU A 45 11.54 -14.60 -28.09
CA LEU A 45 10.34 -13.81 -27.77
C LEU A 45 9.99 -13.86 -26.28
N ALA A 46 10.10 -15.04 -25.64
CA ALA A 46 9.78 -15.20 -24.22
C ALA A 46 10.74 -14.39 -23.32
N TYR A 47 12.05 -14.47 -23.58
CA TYR A 47 13.06 -13.71 -22.85
C TYR A 47 12.96 -12.21 -23.13
N PHE A 48 12.75 -11.81 -24.39
CA PHE A 48 12.56 -10.42 -24.74
C PHE A 48 11.35 -9.82 -24.01
N THR A 49 10.21 -10.51 -24.06
CA THR A 49 8.99 -10.09 -23.35
C THR A 49 9.23 -9.99 -21.85
N THR A 50 9.87 -10.99 -21.25
CA THR A 50 10.09 -11.02 -19.80
C THR A 50 11.02 -9.90 -19.34
N VAL A 51 12.14 -9.69 -20.03
CA VAL A 51 13.20 -8.76 -19.62
C VAL A 51 12.88 -7.31 -20.01
N PHE A 52 12.39 -7.07 -21.23
CA PHE A 52 12.25 -5.73 -21.78
C PHE A 52 10.83 -5.18 -21.76
N ILE A 53 9.82 -6.01 -21.49
CA ILE A 53 8.42 -5.58 -21.40
C ILE A 53 7.89 -5.80 -19.99
N ALA A 54 7.82 -7.06 -19.54
CA ALA A 54 7.20 -7.43 -18.29
C ALA A 54 7.93 -6.83 -17.07
N ALA A 55 9.26 -6.97 -16.98
CA ALA A 55 10.01 -6.42 -15.84
C ALA A 55 9.92 -4.88 -15.72
N PRO A 56 10.11 -4.08 -16.79
CA PRO A 56 9.90 -2.63 -16.72
C PRO A 56 8.46 -2.26 -16.39
N LEU A 57 7.46 -2.95 -16.96
CA LEU A 57 6.06 -2.72 -16.64
C LEU A 57 5.76 -3.04 -15.17
N ALA A 58 6.28 -4.14 -14.62
CA ALA A 58 6.15 -4.47 -13.20
C ALA A 58 6.69 -3.35 -12.31
N PHE A 59 7.87 -2.82 -12.65
CA PHE A 59 8.48 -1.72 -11.91
C PHE A 59 7.63 -0.44 -11.96
N ILE A 60 7.25 0.01 -13.16
CA ILE A 60 6.45 1.24 -13.35
C ILE A 60 5.09 1.11 -12.65
N THR A 61 4.39 0.01 -12.87
CA THR A 61 3.06 -0.19 -12.29
C THR A 61 3.12 -0.37 -10.77
N GLY A 62 4.17 -1.00 -10.24
CA GLY A 62 4.42 -1.09 -8.81
C GLY A 62 4.59 0.30 -8.17
N LEU A 63 5.34 1.20 -8.82
CA LEU A 63 5.47 2.59 -8.38
C LEU A 63 4.15 3.36 -8.45
N LEU A 64 3.38 3.20 -9.53
CA LEU A 64 2.06 3.84 -9.67
C LEU A 64 1.02 3.35 -8.65
N GLN A 65 1.22 2.16 -8.07
CA GLN A 65 0.36 1.64 -7.01
C GLN A 65 0.68 2.21 -5.62
N ALA A 66 1.84 2.86 -5.44
CA ALA A 66 2.24 3.49 -4.20
C ALA A 66 1.48 4.81 -3.99
N PRO A 67 0.69 4.96 -2.91
CA PRO A 67 -0.05 6.19 -2.61
C PRO A 67 0.85 7.44 -2.65
N ALA A 68 2.01 7.41 -1.98
CA ALA A 68 3.06 8.45 -1.99
C ALA A 68 3.38 9.03 -3.37
N ILE A 69 3.50 8.15 -4.36
CA ILE A 69 3.85 8.53 -5.72
C ILE A 69 2.60 9.09 -6.41
N ALA A 70 1.47 8.40 -6.28
CA ALA A 70 0.21 8.82 -6.89
C ALA A 70 -0.28 10.18 -6.39
N ALA A 71 -0.18 10.45 -5.08
CA ALA A 71 -0.56 11.72 -4.48
C ALA A 71 0.42 12.84 -4.82
N ARG A 72 1.73 12.56 -4.86
CA ARG A 72 2.75 13.56 -5.23
C ARG A 72 2.61 14.04 -6.67
N PHE A 73 2.37 13.12 -7.61
CA PHE A 73 2.33 13.42 -9.04
C PHE A 73 0.92 13.57 -9.61
N GLY A 74 -0.12 13.41 -8.78
CA GLY A 74 -1.52 13.54 -9.21
C GLY A 74 -2.01 12.38 -10.09
N PHE A 75 -1.39 11.20 -10.02
CA PHE A 75 -1.79 10.01 -10.78
C PHE A 75 -3.01 9.27 -10.21
N GLY A 76 -3.86 9.97 -9.45
CA GLY A 76 -5.09 9.39 -8.91
C GLY A 76 -6.15 9.03 -9.95
N ARG A 77 -6.01 9.50 -11.19
CA ARG A 77 -7.03 9.45 -12.25
C ARG A 77 -6.43 9.19 -13.65
N GLY A 78 -7.31 8.91 -14.62
CA GLY A 78 -6.91 8.65 -16.00
C GLY A 78 -6.22 7.30 -16.18
N ILE A 79 -5.38 7.16 -17.22
CA ILE A 79 -4.70 5.90 -17.57
C ILE A 79 -3.62 5.48 -16.57
N PHE A 80 -3.15 6.40 -15.73
CA PHE A 80 -2.15 6.15 -14.69
C PHE A 80 -2.77 5.88 -13.31
N ASN A 81 -4.11 5.77 -13.24
CA ASN A 81 -4.76 5.54 -11.97
C ASN A 81 -4.36 4.19 -11.36
N ARG A 82 -4.49 4.12 -10.04
CA ARG A 82 -4.12 2.94 -9.24
C ARG A 82 -4.79 1.65 -9.67
N GLN A 83 -6.04 1.71 -10.15
CA GLN A 83 -6.77 0.54 -10.63
C GLN A 83 -6.19 0.00 -11.94
N VAL A 84 -5.88 0.88 -12.90
CA VAL A 84 -5.26 0.50 -14.18
C VAL A 84 -3.87 -0.08 -13.91
N ALA A 85 -3.07 0.59 -13.08
CA ALA A 85 -1.77 0.08 -12.67
C ALA A 85 -1.87 -1.32 -12.04
N ARG A 86 -2.85 -1.55 -11.15
CA ARG A 86 -3.10 -2.87 -10.56
C ARG A 86 -3.48 -3.94 -11.59
N THR A 87 -4.34 -3.61 -12.54
CA THR A 87 -4.74 -4.56 -13.60
C THR A 87 -3.55 -4.97 -14.46
N ILE A 88 -2.73 -4.00 -14.90
CA ILE A 88 -1.53 -4.28 -15.68
C ILE A 88 -0.52 -5.08 -14.84
N HIS A 89 -0.29 -4.68 -13.58
CA HIS A 89 0.63 -5.38 -12.68
C HIS A 89 0.20 -6.82 -12.45
N PHE A 90 -1.11 -7.08 -12.29
CA PHE A 90 -1.64 -8.42 -12.16
C PHE A 90 -1.45 -9.25 -13.44
N ALA A 91 -1.68 -8.67 -14.61
CA ALA A 91 -1.40 -9.37 -15.89
C ALA A 91 0.09 -9.72 -16.03
N VAL A 92 0.98 -8.81 -15.62
CA VAL A 92 2.43 -9.04 -15.58
C VAL A 92 2.78 -10.15 -14.58
N LEU A 93 2.18 -10.18 -13.39
CA LEU A 93 2.35 -11.26 -12.41
C LEU A 93 1.96 -12.61 -13.01
N VAL A 94 0.80 -12.70 -13.68
CA VAL A 94 0.35 -13.92 -14.36
C VAL A 94 1.36 -14.37 -15.41
N TRP A 95 1.86 -13.44 -16.23
CA TRP A 95 2.92 -13.74 -17.20
C TRP A 95 4.19 -14.26 -16.51
N MET A 96 4.66 -13.61 -15.44
CA MET A 96 5.88 -14.01 -14.73
C MET A 96 5.75 -15.39 -14.12
N VAL A 97 4.62 -15.70 -13.47
CA VAL A 97 4.35 -17.03 -12.91
C VAL A 97 4.31 -18.09 -14.01
N PHE A 98 3.60 -17.83 -15.10
CA PHE A 98 3.55 -18.72 -16.26
C PHE A 98 4.95 -18.97 -16.83
N PHE A 99 5.72 -17.90 -17.06
CA PHE A 99 7.08 -17.98 -17.57
C PHE A 99 7.98 -18.79 -16.65
N ILE A 100 7.97 -18.53 -15.33
CA ILE A 100 8.78 -19.27 -14.35
C ILE A 100 8.46 -20.76 -14.38
N ILE A 101 7.19 -21.13 -14.38
CA ILE A 101 6.76 -22.53 -14.40
C ILE A 101 7.24 -23.22 -15.68
N VAL A 102 6.91 -22.65 -16.85
CA VAL A 102 7.27 -23.23 -18.14
C VAL A 102 8.79 -23.29 -18.30
N HIS A 103 9.49 -22.20 -18.00
CA HIS A 103 10.94 -22.13 -18.11
C HIS A 103 11.63 -23.15 -17.20
N THR A 104 11.19 -23.27 -15.94
CA THR A 104 11.76 -24.24 -15.00
C THR A 104 11.50 -25.66 -15.46
N VAL A 105 10.26 -26.01 -15.85
CA VAL A 105 9.95 -27.35 -16.39
C VAL A 105 10.85 -27.66 -17.58
N MET A 106 11.00 -26.71 -18.50
CA MET A 106 11.86 -26.84 -19.67
C MET A 106 13.33 -27.07 -19.31
N VAL A 107 13.87 -26.35 -18.32
CA VAL A 107 15.24 -26.56 -17.82
C VAL A 107 15.42 -27.99 -17.33
N PHE A 108 14.43 -28.55 -16.64
CA PHE A 108 14.47 -29.90 -16.11
C PHE A 108 14.31 -30.98 -17.20
N THR A 109 13.40 -30.78 -18.16
CA THR A 109 13.07 -31.80 -19.18
C THR A 109 14.03 -31.81 -20.37
N THR A 110 14.72 -30.71 -20.67
CA THR A 110 15.60 -30.57 -21.85
C THR A 110 17.10 -30.76 -21.53
N GLY A 111 17.43 -31.37 -20.40
CA GLY A 111 18.80 -31.65 -19.98
C GLY A 111 19.23 -30.83 -18.77
N LEU A 112 18.70 -31.18 -17.60
CA LEU A 112 18.92 -30.49 -16.32
C LEU A 112 20.40 -30.18 -16.03
N VAL A 113 21.29 -31.18 -16.13
CA VAL A 113 22.71 -31.01 -15.78
C VAL A 113 23.39 -30.00 -16.71
N ALA A 114 23.20 -30.12 -18.03
CA ALA A 114 23.77 -29.20 -18.99
C ALA A 114 23.25 -27.76 -18.78
N ASN A 115 21.92 -27.61 -18.64
CA ASN A 115 21.28 -26.31 -18.42
C ASN A 115 21.78 -25.63 -17.13
N LEU A 116 21.90 -26.38 -16.03
CA LEU A 116 22.44 -25.83 -14.78
C LEU A 116 23.91 -25.41 -14.92
N ASN A 117 24.73 -26.12 -15.69
CA ASN A 117 26.10 -25.68 -15.95
C ASN A 117 26.16 -24.36 -16.75
N HIS A 118 25.23 -24.16 -17.70
CA HIS A 118 25.11 -22.89 -18.40
C HIS A 118 24.69 -21.75 -17.46
N ILE A 119 23.71 -21.98 -16.59
CA ILE A 119 23.13 -20.95 -15.71
C ILE A 119 24.04 -20.62 -14.53
N VAL A 120 24.55 -21.63 -13.82
CA VAL A 120 25.28 -21.47 -12.54
C VAL A 120 26.76 -21.22 -12.77
N LEU A 121 27.39 -21.97 -13.67
CA LEU A 121 28.83 -21.92 -13.89
C LEU A 121 29.23 -21.14 -15.14
N GLY A 122 28.28 -20.82 -16.02
CA GLY A 122 28.57 -20.21 -17.31
C GLY A 122 29.49 -21.08 -18.18
N LYS A 123 29.31 -22.41 -18.15
CA LYS A 123 30.17 -23.37 -18.88
C LYS A 123 29.35 -24.41 -19.63
N ASN A 124 29.74 -24.73 -20.86
CA ASN A 124 29.18 -25.86 -21.60
C ASN A 124 29.86 -27.19 -21.20
N THR A 125 29.39 -27.81 -20.13
CA THR A 125 29.93 -29.07 -19.61
C THR A 125 28.83 -29.94 -19.00
N GLN A 126 29.13 -31.22 -18.74
CA GLN A 126 28.24 -32.19 -18.09
C GLN A 126 28.63 -32.45 -16.63
N SER A 127 29.28 -31.48 -16.00
CA SER A 127 29.73 -31.57 -14.61
C SER A 127 28.54 -31.55 -13.63
N TYR A 128 28.58 -32.39 -12.59
CA TYR A 128 27.55 -32.38 -11.55
C TYR A 128 27.73 -31.26 -10.50
N TRP A 129 28.80 -30.47 -10.58
CA TRP A 129 29.04 -29.37 -9.64
C TRP A 129 27.91 -28.33 -9.63
N ALA A 130 27.39 -27.97 -10.80
CA ALA A 130 26.27 -27.03 -10.90
C ALA A 130 24.99 -27.59 -10.24
N LEU A 131 24.74 -28.89 -10.41
CA LEU A 131 23.60 -29.58 -9.77
C LEU A 131 23.76 -29.61 -8.25
N LEU A 132 24.96 -29.88 -7.74
CA LEU A 132 25.24 -29.86 -6.30
C LEU A 132 25.01 -28.46 -5.72
N ILE A 133 25.55 -27.41 -6.35
CA ILE A 133 25.36 -26.01 -5.91
C ILE A 133 23.88 -25.67 -5.88
N TYR A 134 23.15 -26.00 -6.95
CA TYR A 134 21.71 -25.81 -7.03
C TYR A 134 20.98 -26.54 -5.89
N GLY A 135 21.27 -27.83 -5.67
CA GLY A 135 20.66 -28.62 -4.61
C GLY A 135 20.91 -28.04 -3.21
N VAL A 136 22.15 -27.63 -2.92
CA VAL A 136 22.50 -26.97 -1.65
C VAL A 136 21.73 -25.66 -1.49
N ALA A 137 21.67 -24.83 -2.53
CA ALA A 137 20.91 -23.58 -2.51
C ALA A 137 19.41 -23.83 -2.26
N MET A 138 18.82 -24.85 -2.88
CA MET A 138 17.40 -25.20 -2.67
C MET A 138 17.13 -25.70 -1.25
N VAL A 139 18.03 -26.52 -0.69
CA VAL A 139 17.94 -26.96 0.72
C VAL A 139 18.01 -25.77 1.66
N ILE A 140 18.94 -24.82 1.43
CA ILE A 140 19.06 -23.61 2.25
C ILE A 140 17.79 -22.77 2.14
N ILE A 141 17.32 -22.45 0.93
CA ILE A 141 16.12 -21.62 0.73
C ILE A 141 14.89 -22.27 1.35
N THR A 142 14.70 -23.57 1.15
CA THR A 142 13.56 -24.32 1.72
C THR A 142 13.66 -24.36 3.25
N GLY A 143 14.84 -24.62 3.80
CA GLY A 143 15.06 -24.60 5.25
C GLY A 143 14.79 -23.23 5.85
N LEU A 144 15.30 -22.16 5.23
CA LEU A 144 15.04 -20.78 5.65
C LEU A 144 13.55 -20.47 5.59
N TRP A 145 12.83 -20.88 4.54
CA TRP A 145 11.37 -20.68 4.44
C TRP A 145 10.61 -21.44 5.53
N LEU A 146 10.92 -22.73 5.74
CA LEU A 146 10.28 -23.57 6.77
C LEU A 146 10.54 -23.07 8.19
N ILE A 147 11.68 -22.42 8.44
CA ILE A 147 12.00 -21.81 9.74
C ILE A 147 11.35 -20.42 9.86
N ALA A 148 11.46 -19.59 8.83
CA ALA A 148 10.99 -18.21 8.87
C ALA A 148 9.47 -18.12 8.97
N SER A 149 8.70 -18.94 8.24
CA SER A 149 7.24 -18.88 8.24
C SER A 149 6.60 -19.04 9.62
N PRO A 150 6.87 -20.10 10.41
CA PRO A 150 6.31 -20.21 11.75
C PRO A 150 6.86 -19.15 12.72
N MET A 151 8.12 -18.72 12.56
CA MET A 151 8.68 -17.66 13.40
C MET A 151 7.99 -16.32 13.19
N THR A 152 7.76 -15.90 11.95
CA THR A 152 7.12 -14.62 11.65
C THR A 152 5.65 -14.60 12.05
N LEU A 153 4.95 -15.74 11.94
CA LEU A 153 3.57 -15.89 12.39
C LEU A 153 3.44 -15.91 13.92
N ARG A 154 4.42 -16.49 14.63
CA ARG A 154 4.41 -16.58 16.11
C ARG A 154 4.84 -15.28 16.79
N TYR A 155 5.68 -14.48 16.14
CA TYR A 155 6.25 -13.26 16.71
C TYR A 155 6.00 -12.02 15.83
N PRO A 156 4.74 -11.68 15.52
CA PRO A 156 4.41 -10.58 14.60
C PRO A 156 4.89 -9.21 15.12
N ALA A 157 4.90 -8.98 16.45
CA ALA A 157 5.46 -7.77 17.04
C ALA A 157 6.97 -7.60 16.76
N VAL A 158 7.73 -8.71 16.74
CA VAL A 158 9.15 -8.66 16.37
C VAL A 158 9.29 -8.28 14.89
N VAL A 159 8.45 -8.85 14.02
CA VAL A 159 8.41 -8.50 12.59
C VAL A 159 8.09 -7.01 12.39
N GLN A 160 7.14 -6.47 13.14
CA GLN A 160 6.78 -5.05 13.12
C GLN A 160 7.96 -4.16 13.53
N ILE A 161 8.68 -4.50 14.61
CA ILE A 161 9.85 -3.75 15.09
C ILE A 161 10.99 -3.81 14.06
N VAL A 162 11.32 -5.01 13.59
CA VAL A 162 12.38 -5.21 12.58
C VAL A 162 12.02 -4.45 11.30
N GLY A 163 10.77 -4.55 10.84
CA GLY A 163 10.29 -3.80 9.67
C GLY A 163 10.41 -2.28 9.86
N ARG A 164 10.07 -1.77 11.04
CA ARG A 164 10.26 -0.36 11.40
C ARG A 164 11.73 0.06 11.31
N CYS A 165 12.65 -0.75 11.82
CA CYS A 165 14.09 -0.46 11.72
C CYS A 165 14.59 -0.51 10.26
N MET A 166 14.16 -1.50 9.48
CA MET A 166 14.63 -1.73 8.12
C MET A 166 14.12 -0.68 7.11
N VAL A 167 12.83 -0.34 7.16
CA VAL A 167 12.19 0.51 6.13
C VAL A 167 11.58 1.80 6.68
N GLY A 168 11.56 2.01 8.00
CA GLY A 168 10.98 3.21 8.61
C GLY A 168 11.68 4.51 8.18
N TRP A 169 13.00 4.48 7.97
CA TRP A 169 13.75 5.63 7.46
C TRP A 169 13.37 5.97 6.01
N VAL A 170 13.13 4.97 5.16
CA VAL A 170 12.63 5.17 3.78
C VAL A 170 11.23 5.78 3.82
N LYS A 171 10.34 5.26 4.67
CA LYS A 171 9.00 5.84 4.87
C LYS A 171 9.07 7.28 5.37
N SER A 172 9.98 7.58 6.29
CA SER A 172 10.22 8.95 6.76
C SER A 172 10.62 9.90 5.64
N LEU A 173 11.42 9.44 4.67
CA LEU A 173 11.82 10.25 3.54
C LEU A 173 10.62 10.54 2.62
N MET A 174 9.67 9.61 2.51
CA MET A 174 8.46 9.78 1.72
C MET A 174 7.50 10.80 2.35
N GLU A 175 7.52 10.96 3.68
CA GLU A 175 6.79 12.02 4.40
C GLU A 175 7.35 13.43 4.16
N TRP A 176 8.53 13.62 3.56
CA TRP A 176 9.08 14.97 3.37
C TRP A 176 8.35 15.80 2.31
N SER A 177 7.65 15.16 1.37
CA SER A 177 6.84 15.88 0.39
C SER A 177 5.42 16.11 0.85
N HIS A 178 4.89 17.29 0.54
CA HIS A 178 3.45 17.57 0.64
C HIS A 178 2.70 16.79 -0.45
N PRO A 179 1.64 16.05 -0.11
CA PRO A 179 0.82 15.37 -1.11
C PRO A 179 0.05 16.41 -1.94
N ASN A 180 0.14 16.32 -3.27
CA ASN A 180 -0.64 17.14 -4.20
C ASN A 180 -1.86 16.35 -4.71
N ALA A 181 -2.68 15.90 -3.76
CA ALA A 181 -3.83 15.02 -4.00
C ALA A 181 -5.16 15.79 -3.99
N THR A 182 -5.19 16.97 -4.63
CA THR A 182 -6.42 17.75 -4.80
C THR A 182 -6.98 17.52 -6.20
N TYR A 183 -8.26 17.22 -6.28
CA TYR A 183 -8.97 16.88 -7.52
C TYR A 183 -10.10 17.87 -7.80
N SER A 184 -10.76 17.70 -8.94
CA SER A 184 -11.96 18.46 -9.27
C SER A 184 -13.22 17.66 -8.96
N GLU A 185 -14.38 18.31 -8.82
CA GLU A 185 -15.63 17.62 -8.48
C GLU A 185 -16.06 16.57 -9.52
N LYS A 186 -15.67 16.74 -10.80
CA LYS A 186 -15.89 15.73 -11.85
C LYS A 186 -15.10 14.43 -11.64
N ASP A 187 -14.05 14.46 -10.82
CA ASP A 187 -13.24 13.29 -10.51
C ASP A 187 -13.79 12.51 -9.29
N ILE A 188 -14.87 13.00 -8.64
CA ILE A 188 -15.52 12.31 -7.53
C ILE A 188 -15.95 10.91 -7.95
N SER A 189 -15.58 9.92 -7.14
CA SER A 189 -15.88 8.53 -7.42
C SER A 189 -17.38 8.27 -7.30
N PRO A 190 -17.98 7.45 -8.19
CA PRO A 190 -19.40 7.10 -8.13
C PRO A 190 -19.80 6.45 -6.81
N TYR A 191 -18.86 5.77 -6.17
CA TYR A 191 -19.03 5.11 -4.89
C TYR A 191 -17.77 5.26 -4.03
N LEU A 192 -17.95 5.49 -2.74
CA LEU A 192 -16.89 5.45 -1.73
C LEU A 192 -17.23 4.33 -0.75
N TRP A 193 -16.33 3.34 -0.62
CA TRP A 193 -16.54 2.21 0.26
C TRP A 193 -16.46 2.64 1.73
N PRO A 194 -17.40 2.21 2.58
CA PRO A 194 -17.24 2.30 4.02
C PRO A 194 -16.30 1.20 4.53
N ASN A 195 -15.65 1.45 5.68
CA ASN A 195 -14.77 0.51 6.38
C ASN A 195 -14.89 0.67 7.90
N GLY A 196 -14.27 -0.20 8.69
CA GLY A 196 -14.23 -0.10 10.15
C GLY A 196 -15.55 -0.44 10.85
N THR A 197 -15.45 -0.68 12.16
CA THR A 197 -16.57 -1.05 13.03
C THR A 197 -17.42 0.17 13.35
N ILE A 198 -18.73 0.11 13.11
CA ILE A 198 -19.65 1.21 13.43
C ILE A 198 -19.87 1.26 14.95
N PRO A 199 -19.90 2.45 15.60
CA PRO A 199 -20.25 2.57 17.01
C PRO A 199 -21.61 1.95 17.32
N THR A 200 -21.67 1.06 18.31
CA THR A 200 -22.90 0.41 18.75
C THR A 200 -23.33 0.83 20.15
N SER A 201 -22.54 1.67 20.83
CA SER A 201 -22.77 2.11 22.20
C SER A 201 -24.09 2.88 22.34
N GLU A 202 -24.72 2.77 23.52
CA GLU A 202 -25.91 3.55 23.85
C GLU A 202 -25.61 5.06 23.82
N HIS A 203 -24.40 5.45 24.23
CA HIS A 203 -23.93 6.83 24.18
C HIS A 203 -23.99 7.39 22.75
N TYR A 204 -23.40 6.69 21.77
CA TYR A 204 -23.46 7.12 20.37
C TYR A 204 -24.89 7.22 19.82
N ARG A 205 -25.74 6.24 20.17
CA ARG A 205 -27.17 6.25 19.75
C ARG A 205 -27.93 7.45 20.32
N LYS A 206 -27.66 7.85 21.57
CA LYS A 206 -28.25 9.05 22.18
C LYS A 206 -27.82 10.33 21.45
N LEU A 207 -26.53 10.47 21.14
CA LEU A 207 -26.01 11.59 20.35
C LEU A 207 -26.66 11.66 18.96
N GLN A 208 -26.84 10.50 18.32
CA GLN A 208 -27.51 10.44 17.02
C GLN A 208 -28.99 10.83 17.13
N ALA A 209 -29.70 10.34 18.16
CA ALA A 209 -31.12 10.63 18.38
C ALA A 209 -31.39 12.11 18.68
N SER A 210 -30.45 12.81 19.31
CA SER A 210 -30.55 14.27 19.52
C SER A 210 -30.09 15.10 18.33
N ASN A 211 -29.82 14.47 17.17
CA ASN A 211 -29.25 15.10 15.99
C ASN A 211 -27.95 15.86 16.31
N TRP A 212 -27.09 15.21 17.11
CA TRP A 212 -25.76 15.69 17.52
C TRP A 212 -25.75 16.96 18.38
N LYS A 213 -26.89 17.40 18.91
CA LYS A 213 -26.96 18.58 19.80
C LYS A 213 -26.14 18.40 21.08
N ASP A 214 -26.11 17.18 21.61
CA ASP A 214 -25.36 16.85 22.83
C ASP A 214 -23.92 16.41 22.54
N TYR A 215 -23.50 16.42 21.27
CA TYR A 215 -22.13 16.07 20.91
C TYR A 215 -21.19 17.21 21.32
N SER A 216 -20.13 16.85 22.03
CA SER A 216 -19.08 17.76 22.45
C SER A 216 -17.71 17.15 22.17
N LEU A 217 -16.94 17.80 21.32
CA LEU A 217 -15.56 17.42 21.00
C LEU A 217 -14.62 17.98 22.07
N ARG A 218 -14.07 17.10 22.91
CA ARG A 218 -13.04 17.46 23.86
C ARG A 218 -11.67 17.51 23.18
N ILE A 219 -10.96 18.63 23.33
CA ILE A 219 -9.59 18.82 22.85
C ILE A 219 -8.71 19.20 24.05
N ALA A 220 -7.75 18.33 24.39
CA ALA A 220 -6.96 18.46 25.61
C ALA A 220 -5.51 17.94 25.45
N GLY A 221 -4.83 17.74 26.58
CA GLY A 221 -3.43 17.29 26.64
C GLY A 221 -2.46 18.46 26.71
N LEU A 222 -1.37 18.39 25.95
CA LEU A 222 -0.31 19.39 25.88
C LEU A 222 -0.72 20.60 25.02
N VAL A 223 -1.71 21.36 25.49
CA VAL A 223 -2.23 22.58 24.87
C VAL A 223 -2.38 23.69 25.90
N GLU A 224 -2.24 24.96 25.49
CA GLU A 224 -2.46 26.11 26.38
C GLU A 224 -3.96 26.33 26.66
N ASN A 225 -4.81 26.11 25.65
CA ASN A 225 -6.24 26.36 25.73
C ASN A 225 -7.04 25.05 25.49
N PRO A 226 -7.16 24.17 26.51
CA PRO A 226 -8.05 23.01 26.39
C PRO A 226 -9.50 23.47 26.26
N ILE A 227 -10.25 22.83 25.36
CA ILE A 227 -11.60 23.26 24.99
C ILE A 227 -12.53 22.07 24.76
N ASN A 228 -13.83 22.29 25.00
CA ASN A 228 -14.90 21.40 24.59
C ASN A 228 -15.75 22.18 23.58
N LEU A 229 -15.83 21.72 22.33
CA LEU A 229 -16.62 22.35 21.28
C LEU A 229 -17.88 21.54 21.02
N SER A 230 -19.04 22.16 21.14
CA SER A 230 -20.29 21.57 20.66
C SER A 230 -20.27 21.38 19.14
N TYR A 231 -21.17 20.55 18.62
CA TYR A 231 -21.30 20.37 17.17
C TYR A 231 -21.66 21.68 16.44
N ASP A 232 -22.45 22.55 17.06
CA ASP A 232 -22.83 23.85 16.48
C ASP A 232 -21.65 24.83 16.46
N GLU A 233 -20.85 24.88 17.53
CA GLU A 233 -19.63 25.69 17.57
C GLU A 233 -18.60 25.22 16.54
N LEU A 234 -18.43 23.90 16.37
CA LEU A 234 -17.57 23.36 15.31
C LEU A 234 -18.02 23.80 13.92
N ARG A 235 -19.33 23.79 13.64
CA ARG A 235 -19.87 24.22 12.34
C ARG A 235 -19.86 25.73 12.15
N ALA A 236 -19.73 26.51 13.22
CA ALA A 236 -19.60 27.96 13.18
C ALA A 236 -18.16 28.43 12.88
N LEU A 237 -17.16 27.55 13.04
CA LEU A 237 -15.78 27.83 12.61
C LEU A 237 -15.67 27.93 11.07
N PRO A 238 -14.61 28.58 10.54
CA PRO A 238 -14.42 28.71 9.11
C PRO A 238 -14.44 27.36 8.38
N LYS A 239 -15.43 27.17 7.50
CA LYS A 239 -15.56 25.96 6.69
C LYS A 239 -14.53 25.96 5.56
N HIS A 240 -13.84 24.85 5.39
CA HIS A 240 -12.99 24.55 4.25
C HIS A 240 -13.52 23.33 3.49
N GLU A 241 -13.38 23.35 2.17
CA GLU A 241 -13.77 22.26 1.29
C GLU A 241 -12.59 21.81 0.44
N THR A 242 -12.39 20.49 0.35
CA THR A 242 -11.34 19.89 -0.47
C THR A 242 -11.84 18.63 -1.14
N VAL A 243 -11.39 18.36 -2.37
CA VAL A 243 -11.68 17.11 -3.08
C VAL A 243 -10.41 16.29 -3.10
N THR A 244 -10.39 15.19 -2.36
CA THR A 244 -9.17 14.41 -2.12
C THR A 244 -9.42 12.92 -2.35
N GLN A 245 -8.33 12.18 -2.60
CA GLN A 245 -8.37 10.74 -2.77
C GLN A 245 -8.03 10.02 -1.47
N HIS A 246 -8.95 9.18 -1.02
CA HIS A 246 -8.72 8.23 0.06
C HIS A 246 -7.99 6.99 -0.46
N TYR A 247 -6.99 6.53 0.29
CA TYR A 247 -6.28 5.29 0.02
C TYR A 247 -6.50 4.29 1.16
N CYS A 248 -7.20 3.19 0.88
CA CYS A 248 -7.39 2.14 1.85
C CYS A 248 -6.28 1.08 1.73
N ILE A 249 -5.87 0.54 2.89
CA ILE A 249 -4.94 -0.60 2.98
C ILE A 249 -5.53 -1.88 2.36
N GLN A 250 -6.85 -2.02 2.35
CA GLN A 250 -7.58 -3.13 1.72
C GLN A 250 -7.55 -3.09 0.18
N GLY A 251 -6.85 -2.12 -0.42
CA GLY A 251 -6.57 -2.07 -1.85
C GLY A 251 -7.51 -1.23 -2.70
N TRP A 252 -8.61 -0.73 -2.15
CA TRP A 252 -9.47 0.24 -2.84
C TRP A 252 -9.02 1.69 -2.58
N SER A 253 -9.38 2.59 -3.49
CA SER A 253 -9.19 4.03 -3.37
C SER A 253 -10.42 4.74 -3.93
N GLY A 254 -10.74 5.92 -3.42
CA GLY A 254 -11.87 6.70 -3.92
C GLY A 254 -11.73 8.18 -3.65
N ILE A 255 -12.27 9.00 -4.55
CA ILE A 255 -12.22 10.46 -4.50
C ILE A 255 -13.55 10.98 -3.98
N ALA A 256 -13.51 11.88 -3.00
CA ALA A 256 -14.69 12.53 -2.44
C ALA A 256 -14.38 13.99 -2.09
N LYS A 257 -15.42 14.82 -2.09
CA LYS A 257 -15.38 16.17 -1.54
C LYS A 257 -15.65 16.11 -0.04
N TRP A 258 -14.81 16.74 0.76
CA TRP A 258 -14.95 16.83 2.21
C TRP A 258 -15.14 18.29 2.62
N GLY A 259 -16.05 18.54 3.55
CA GLY A 259 -16.31 19.85 4.13
C GLY A 259 -16.16 19.81 5.64
N GLY A 260 -15.43 20.77 6.21
CA GLY A 260 -15.10 20.75 7.64
C GLY A 260 -14.25 21.92 8.11
N VAL A 261 -13.75 21.82 9.35
CA VAL A 261 -12.80 22.78 9.93
C VAL A 261 -11.38 22.28 9.71
N ARG A 262 -10.45 23.13 9.27
CA ARG A 262 -9.06 22.68 9.11
C ARG A 262 -8.44 22.42 10.47
N MET A 263 -7.58 21.40 10.55
CA MET A 263 -6.84 21.16 11.79
C MET A 263 -5.93 22.34 12.14
N ALA A 264 -5.41 23.08 11.15
CA ALA A 264 -4.63 24.30 11.38
C ALA A 264 -5.40 25.35 12.19
N ASP A 265 -6.69 25.56 11.89
CA ASP A 265 -7.53 26.51 12.61
C ASP A 265 -7.75 26.04 14.06
N ILE A 266 -7.89 24.73 14.29
CA ILE A 266 -7.95 24.13 15.62
C ILE A 266 -6.63 24.34 16.39
N LEU A 267 -5.48 24.16 15.75
CA LEU A 267 -4.17 24.39 16.39
C LEU A 267 -4.01 25.84 16.85
N ASP A 268 -4.50 26.79 16.06
CA ASP A 268 -4.38 28.21 16.38
C ASP A 268 -5.28 28.61 17.57
N ILE A 269 -6.41 27.91 17.76
CA ILE A 269 -7.29 28.04 18.92
C ILE A 269 -6.65 27.44 20.18
N VAL A 270 -6.25 26.15 20.12
CA VAL A 270 -5.82 25.41 21.32
C VAL A 270 -4.38 25.70 21.72
N ARG A 271 -3.54 26.17 20.79
CA ARG A 271 -2.12 26.50 20.97
C ARG A 271 -1.34 25.35 21.64
N PRO A 272 -0.96 24.32 20.87
CA PRO A 272 -0.17 23.20 21.40
C PRO A 272 1.14 23.67 22.04
N LEU A 273 1.50 23.06 23.17
CA LEU A 273 2.77 23.32 23.84
C LEU A 273 3.96 22.82 22.98
N PRO A 274 5.16 23.42 23.10
CA PRO A 274 6.34 23.00 22.33
C PRO A 274 6.75 21.52 22.50
N SER A 275 6.37 20.90 23.62
CA SER A 275 6.60 19.48 23.88
C SER A 275 5.59 18.55 23.20
N ALA A 276 4.48 19.06 22.66
CA ALA A 276 3.51 18.26 21.93
C ALA A 276 4.10 17.80 20.58
N ARG A 277 4.16 16.48 20.36
CA ARG A 277 4.73 15.89 19.14
C ARG A 277 3.71 15.08 18.35
N TRP A 278 2.68 14.59 19.02
CA TRP A 278 1.64 13.75 18.45
C TRP A 278 0.25 14.27 18.80
N VAL A 279 -0.70 13.98 17.92
CA VAL A 279 -2.13 14.25 18.12
C VAL A 279 -2.87 12.94 18.01
N VAL A 280 -3.56 12.58 19.08
CA VAL A 280 -4.32 11.35 19.22
C VAL A 280 -5.77 11.65 18.94
N PHE A 281 -6.40 10.84 18.10
CA PHE A 281 -7.83 10.91 17.82
C PHE A 281 -8.49 9.65 18.39
N TYR A 282 -9.45 9.83 19.29
CA TYR A 282 -10.22 8.76 19.87
C TYR A 282 -11.56 8.62 19.17
N SER A 283 -11.98 7.39 18.89
CA SER A 283 -13.28 7.09 18.29
C SER A 283 -14.32 6.73 19.35
N LEU A 284 -15.57 7.05 19.06
CA LEU A 284 -16.76 6.49 19.71
C LEU A 284 -17.00 5.01 19.35
N ALA A 285 -16.28 4.49 18.34
CA ALA A 285 -16.32 3.10 17.94
C ALA A 285 -15.26 2.25 18.65
N GLU A 286 -15.59 0.98 18.85
CA GLU A 286 -14.62 -0.05 19.21
C GLU A 286 -13.74 -0.43 18.00
N GLY A 287 -12.63 -1.08 18.30
CA GLY A 287 -11.80 -1.78 17.33
C GLY A 287 -12.52 -2.92 16.58
N ALA A 288 -11.81 -3.56 15.66
CA ALA A 288 -12.29 -4.74 14.95
C ALA A 288 -12.55 -5.94 15.87
N GLY A 289 -11.76 -6.10 16.94
CA GLY A 289 -11.97 -7.10 18.00
C GLY A 289 -13.04 -6.72 19.03
N GLY A 290 -13.74 -5.60 18.84
CA GLY A 290 -14.80 -5.15 19.73
C GLY A 290 -14.28 -4.69 21.09
N ALA A 291 -15.16 -4.73 22.10
CA ALA A 291 -14.88 -4.17 23.42
C ALA A 291 -13.71 -4.85 24.17
N GLU A 292 -13.33 -6.08 23.80
CA GLU A 292 -12.20 -6.79 24.41
C GLU A 292 -10.85 -6.15 24.04
N GLU A 293 -10.73 -5.64 22.82
CA GLU A 293 -9.55 -4.92 22.33
C GLU A 293 -9.68 -3.40 22.51
N GLY A 294 -10.86 -2.94 22.92
CA GLY A 294 -11.16 -1.57 23.28
C GLY A 294 -11.37 -0.63 22.10
N ARG A 295 -11.38 0.66 22.43
CA ARG A 295 -11.76 1.73 21.49
C ARG A 295 -10.77 1.87 20.33
N TYR A 296 -11.30 2.24 19.17
CA TYR A 296 -10.47 2.62 18.04
C TYR A 296 -9.82 3.98 18.28
N TYR A 297 -8.52 4.09 18.02
CA TYR A 297 -7.79 5.35 18.08
C TYR A 297 -6.60 5.33 17.13
N ASP A 298 -6.08 6.51 16.79
CA ASP A 298 -4.86 6.62 15.99
C ASP A 298 -4.08 7.91 16.32
N CYS A 299 -2.76 7.82 16.25
CA CYS A 299 -1.84 8.92 16.51
C CYS A 299 -1.22 9.46 15.21
N HIS A 300 -1.24 10.78 15.06
CA HIS A 300 -0.65 11.50 13.94
C HIS A 300 0.48 12.41 14.41
N GLN A 301 1.51 12.60 13.59
CA GLN A 301 2.52 13.62 13.87
C GLN A 301 1.86 15.00 13.89
N ILE A 302 2.18 15.84 14.87
CA ILE A 302 1.58 17.17 15.00
C ILE A 302 1.81 18.04 13.75
N GLY A 303 2.93 17.85 13.06
CA GLY A 303 3.23 18.54 11.80
C GLY A 303 2.17 18.29 10.71
N HIS A 304 1.55 17.10 10.67
CA HIS A 304 0.52 16.77 9.70
C HIS A 304 -0.76 17.61 9.90
N MET A 305 -1.00 18.11 11.11
CA MET A 305 -2.20 18.90 11.42
C MET A 305 -2.19 20.28 10.77
N ARG A 306 -1.04 20.75 10.27
CA ARG A 306 -0.92 21.99 9.50
C ARG A 306 -1.03 21.80 7.99
N GLU A 307 -1.22 20.57 7.51
CA GLU A 307 -1.40 20.33 6.08
C GLU A 307 -2.69 20.97 5.57
N PRO A 308 -2.68 21.59 4.37
CA PRO A 308 -3.86 22.24 3.81
C PRO A 308 -5.07 21.29 3.65
N THR A 309 -4.81 19.99 3.44
CA THR A 309 -5.84 18.96 3.27
C THR A 309 -6.23 18.26 4.58
N CYS A 310 -5.63 18.63 5.71
CA CYS A 310 -5.94 18.04 7.02
C CYS A 310 -7.09 18.78 7.70
N LEU A 311 -8.22 18.11 7.89
CA LEU A 311 -9.43 18.71 8.43
C LEU A 311 -10.29 17.73 9.25
N LEU A 312 -11.11 18.29 10.12
CA LEU A 312 -12.22 17.63 10.79
C LEU A 312 -13.47 17.77 9.92
N ALA A 313 -13.80 16.73 9.16
CA ALA A 313 -14.93 16.72 8.25
C ALA A 313 -16.22 16.41 8.99
N TYR A 314 -17.27 17.19 8.69
CA TYR A 314 -18.67 16.91 9.03
C TYR A 314 -19.57 16.83 7.79
N GLU A 315 -19.01 17.08 6.59
CA GLU A 315 -19.67 16.90 5.30
C GLU A 315 -18.86 16.04 4.33
N MET A 316 -19.57 15.31 3.47
CA MET A 316 -19.05 14.57 2.34
C MET A 316 -19.95 14.78 1.12
N ASN A 317 -19.36 15.13 -0.03
CA ASN A 317 -20.04 15.36 -1.30
C ASN A 317 -21.22 16.35 -1.17
N GLY A 318 -21.01 17.44 -0.41
CA GLY A 318 -21.99 18.51 -0.20
C GLY A 318 -23.16 18.13 0.71
N LYS A 319 -23.10 17.00 1.40
CA LYS A 319 -24.12 16.52 2.35
C LYS A 319 -23.49 16.26 3.72
N PRO A 320 -24.27 16.33 4.82
CA PRO A 320 -23.79 15.86 6.11
C PRO A 320 -23.28 14.43 6.03
N LEU A 321 -22.27 14.09 6.82
CA LEU A 321 -21.78 12.71 6.91
C LEU A 321 -22.93 11.76 7.27
N ASN A 322 -22.91 10.58 6.65
CA ASN A 322 -23.70 9.46 7.15
C ASN A 322 -22.90 8.67 8.19
N VAL A 323 -23.60 7.79 8.92
CA VAL A 323 -22.98 6.96 9.97
C VAL A 323 -21.79 6.17 9.43
N SER A 324 -21.91 5.48 8.30
CA SER A 324 -20.83 4.64 7.76
C SER A 324 -19.55 5.40 7.42
N HIS A 325 -19.67 6.71 7.14
CA HIS A 325 -18.55 7.59 6.81
C HIS A 325 -18.10 8.46 8.01
N GLY A 326 -18.61 8.22 9.21
CA GLY A 326 -18.07 8.81 10.44
C GLY A 326 -18.87 9.95 11.05
N ALA A 327 -20.18 10.06 10.79
CA ALA A 327 -21.01 11.09 11.42
C ALA A 327 -20.93 11.06 12.96
N PRO A 328 -20.86 12.20 13.67
CA PRO A 328 -20.96 13.56 13.12
C PRO A 328 -19.63 14.10 12.59
N LEU A 329 -18.50 13.50 12.98
CA LEU A 329 -17.18 14.06 12.73
C LEU A 329 -16.12 12.98 12.46
N ARG A 330 -15.29 13.21 11.44
CA ARG A 330 -14.12 12.37 11.12
C ARG A 330 -12.88 13.21 10.82
N LEU A 331 -11.71 12.58 10.94
CA LEU A 331 -10.46 13.11 10.44
C LEU A 331 -10.36 12.83 8.94
N ARG A 332 -9.84 13.83 8.21
CA ARG A 332 -9.21 13.70 6.91
C ARG A 332 -7.77 14.16 7.05
N ASN A 333 -6.82 13.32 6.67
CA ASN A 333 -5.40 13.64 6.66
C ASN A 333 -4.75 12.90 5.49
N GLU A 334 -4.61 13.57 4.35
CA GLU A 334 -4.13 12.94 3.11
C GLU A 334 -2.61 12.72 3.07
N ARG A 335 -1.95 12.81 4.23
CA ARG A 335 -0.60 12.28 4.41
C ARG A 335 -0.58 10.83 4.86
N GLU A 336 -1.68 10.26 5.32
CA GLU A 336 -1.70 8.95 5.96
C GLU A 336 -2.83 8.07 5.43
N LEU A 337 -2.57 6.76 5.35
CA LEU A 337 -3.54 5.75 4.92
C LEU A 337 -4.87 5.83 5.67
N GLY A 338 -5.91 5.33 5.01
CA GLY A 338 -7.30 5.48 5.43
C GLY A 338 -7.66 4.98 6.82
N PHE A 339 -6.98 3.96 7.34
CA PHE A 339 -7.22 3.47 8.69
C PHE A 339 -6.77 4.49 9.75
N LYS A 340 -5.72 5.26 9.49
CA LYS A 340 -5.27 6.31 10.41
C LYS A 340 -6.26 7.47 10.51
N GLN A 341 -7.12 7.64 9.51
CA GLN A 341 -8.09 8.73 9.44
C GLN A 341 -9.36 8.41 10.25
N VAL A 342 -9.26 8.54 11.57
CA VAL A 342 -10.30 8.19 12.57
C VAL A 342 -11.68 8.75 12.23
N LYS A 343 -12.70 7.92 12.42
CA LYS A 343 -14.12 8.25 12.22
C LYS A 343 -14.84 8.26 13.57
N TRP A 344 -16.00 8.93 13.62
CA TRP A 344 -16.81 9.03 14.84
C TRP A 344 -15.99 9.58 16.00
N ILE A 345 -15.29 10.70 15.76
CA ILE A 345 -14.33 11.24 16.74
C ILE A 345 -15.07 11.56 18.04
N GLU A 346 -14.55 11.09 19.16
CA GLU A 346 -14.97 11.43 20.51
C GLU A 346 -14.15 12.61 21.06
N GLY A 347 -12.83 12.57 20.85
CA GLY A 347 -11.92 13.52 21.45
C GLY A 347 -10.55 13.53 20.78
N ILE A 348 -9.81 14.59 21.06
CA ILE A 348 -8.47 14.86 20.55
C ILE A 348 -7.55 15.14 21.73
N GLU A 349 -6.37 14.53 21.74
CA GLU A 349 -5.37 14.73 22.78
C GLU A 349 -3.98 14.99 22.19
N PHE A 350 -3.33 16.05 22.65
CA PHE A 350 -1.96 16.37 22.27
C PHE A 350 -0.99 15.74 23.27
N VAL A 351 -0.04 14.94 22.78
CA VAL A 351 0.90 14.19 23.63
C VAL A 351 2.34 14.33 23.13
N GLU A 352 3.31 14.17 24.03
CA GLU A 352 4.73 14.14 23.69
C GLU A 352 5.12 12.80 23.03
N SER A 353 4.53 11.71 23.50
CA SER A 353 4.77 10.36 23.02
C SER A 353 3.51 9.51 23.17
N PHE A 354 3.25 8.65 22.18
CA PHE A 354 2.18 7.66 22.27
C PHE A 354 2.60 6.36 22.96
N ALA A 355 3.84 6.25 23.48
CA ALA A 355 4.38 5.01 24.04
C ALA A 355 3.57 4.46 25.23
N GLN A 356 2.81 5.32 25.92
CA GLN A 356 1.95 4.94 27.05
C GLN A 356 0.47 4.74 26.65
N LEU A 357 0.14 4.91 25.37
CA LEU A 357 -1.23 4.75 24.84
C LEU A 357 -1.37 3.36 24.24
N GLY A 358 -2.39 2.62 24.66
CA GLY A 358 -2.61 1.23 24.22
C GLY A 358 -1.36 0.37 24.48
N TYR A 359 -0.88 -0.32 23.44
CA TYR A 359 0.38 -1.08 23.46
C TYR A 359 1.58 -0.28 22.95
N GLY A 360 1.44 1.04 22.87
CA GLY A 360 2.53 1.96 22.55
C GLY A 360 2.95 1.95 21.08
N GLN A 361 2.13 1.40 20.17
CA GLN A 361 2.48 1.32 18.75
C GLN A 361 1.88 2.45 17.90
N GLY A 362 1.04 3.31 18.47
CA GLY A 362 0.59 4.55 17.83
C GLY A 362 -0.80 4.50 17.20
N GLY A 363 -1.58 3.46 17.47
CA GLY A 363 -2.97 3.34 17.01
C GLY A 363 -3.48 1.91 17.18
N TYR A 364 -4.79 1.75 17.02
CA TYR A 364 -5.46 0.47 17.23
C TYR A 364 -4.93 -0.64 16.30
N ASN A 365 -4.77 -0.36 14.99
CA ASN A 365 -4.25 -1.35 14.05
C ASN A 365 -2.75 -1.61 14.23
N GLU A 366 -1.98 -0.62 14.65
CA GLU A 366 -0.58 -0.81 14.99
C GLU A 366 -0.42 -1.73 16.21
N ASP A 367 -1.33 -1.61 17.17
CA ASP A 367 -1.35 -2.38 18.41
C ASP A 367 -1.81 -3.83 18.20
N HIS A 368 -2.86 -4.06 17.38
CA HIS A 368 -3.53 -5.36 17.27
C HIS A 368 -3.28 -6.08 15.93
N GLU A 369 -3.06 -5.33 14.84
CA GLU A 369 -2.79 -5.86 13.49
C GLU A 369 -1.32 -5.70 13.07
N PHE A 370 -0.47 -5.20 13.99
CA PHE A 370 0.98 -5.03 13.79
C PHE A 370 1.36 -4.14 12.61
N TYR A 371 0.50 -3.18 12.26
CA TYR A 371 0.81 -2.18 11.24
C TYR A 371 1.92 -1.24 11.71
N GLY A 372 2.60 -0.58 10.77
CA GLY A 372 3.54 0.49 11.11
C GLY A 372 2.80 1.80 11.37
N TYR A 373 3.24 2.56 12.38
CA TYR A 373 2.69 3.89 12.72
C TYR A 373 2.90 4.99 11.67
N ARG A 374 3.71 4.71 10.64
CA ARG A 374 3.99 5.60 9.50
C ARG A 374 3.51 4.95 8.22
N MET A 375 2.48 5.52 7.62
CA MET A 375 1.85 5.01 6.41
C MET A 375 1.61 6.13 5.40
N PRO A 376 2.70 6.78 4.93
CA PRO A 376 2.61 7.95 4.08
C PRO A 376 1.85 7.70 2.78
N ILE A 377 0.97 8.65 2.45
CA ILE A 377 0.31 8.83 1.15
C ILE A 377 1.04 9.86 0.31
#